data_AF-A0A9X0W7H3-F1
#
_entry.id   AF-A0A9X0W7H3-F1
#
_cell.length_a   1.000
_cell.length_b   1.000
_cell.length_c   1.000
_cell.angle_alpha   90.00
_cell.angle_beta   90.00
_cell.angle_gamma   90.00
#
_symmetry.space_group_name_H-M   'P 1'
#
loop_
_entity.id
_entity.type
_entity.pdbx_description
1 polymer ?
#
loop_
_entity_poly.entity_id
_entity_poly.type
_entity_poly.pdbx_seq_one_letter_code
_entity_poly.pdbx_strand_id
1 'polypeptide(L)'
;MARRTQTSRTSTKSRSKQLKHKASALPSLPKGLRAWIRLITRKFRDLAIGFGLISALSFVPPTVTDQWGENGQRAVAVAGDIRSLVVDVALDTGTVVLDTGAKLFNSVALDGDWPDIASWSLDIDWLLPDLDELRPDPNALPHPDPPNAAGDLPQVAGSFSRAKDLLYDKIYRGQRVTAYCGCRYDRRRRTDLGSCGMEQYAGDTRADRVEAEHVFPASQFGNFRKCWREPETFDACYTSSGKALSGRDCCQRVDVVFTAAHNDLHNLIPAVGLVNGRRSDYNWGMVPGGDRYGDCDIRIDSSIRRVQPPDHLRGDIARTMLYMADTYGFRLSRQDQQLYRAWNNSDPPDAWEIERNQRIAKLQKIENRYVSQYSEQGDTRTHRGPDDD
;
A
#
# COMPACT_ATOMS: atom_id res chain seq x y z
N MET A 1 13.17 89.84 8.61
CA MET A 1 11.84 90.06 9.21
C MET A 1 11.25 88.72 9.59
N ALA A 2 10.92 88.56 10.87
CA ALA A 2 10.50 87.32 11.50
C ALA A 2 8.99 87.06 11.32
N ARG A 3 8.61 85.78 11.25
CA ARG A 3 7.49 85.24 12.02
C ARG A 3 7.66 83.74 12.23
N ARG A 4 7.82 83.39 13.50
CA ARG A 4 7.81 82.05 14.09
C ARG A 4 6.44 81.40 13.92
N THR A 5 6.41 80.09 13.70
CA THR A 5 5.33 79.23 14.21
C THR A 5 5.93 77.87 14.58
N GLN A 6 5.85 77.56 15.88
CA GLN A 6 6.34 76.35 16.52
C GLN A 6 5.47 75.14 16.18
N THR A 7 6.15 74.03 15.94
CA THR A 7 5.67 72.65 16.03
C THR A 7 5.05 72.34 17.40
N SER A 8 3.88 71.70 17.42
CA SER A 8 3.41 70.94 18.58
C SER A 8 2.79 69.59 18.17
N ARG A 9 3.17 68.56 18.93
CA ARG A 9 2.78 67.15 18.84
C ARG A 9 1.39 66.93 19.45
N THR A 10 0.49 66.22 18.78
CA THR A 10 -0.64 65.48 19.38
C THR A 10 -1.00 64.28 18.48
N SER A 11 -0.74 63.04 18.92
CA SER A 11 -1.65 62.17 19.69
C SER A 11 -2.29 61.06 18.82
N THR A 12 -1.49 60.07 18.44
CA THR A 12 -1.92 58.76 17.91
C THR A 12 -2.39 57.78 19.02
N LYS A 13 -2.88 58.30 20.15
CA LYS A 13 -3.25 57.49 21.34
C LYS A 13 -4.71 57.04 21.40
N SER A 14 -5.52 57.29 20.37
CA SER A 14 -6.98 57.06 20.43
C SER A 14 -7.51 55.85 19.65
N ARG A 15 -6.68 55.10 18.90
CA ARG A 15 -7.18 53.97 18.08
C ARG A 15 -6.76 52.57 18.55
N SER A 16 -5.86 52.46 19.54
CA SER A 16 -5.42 51.18 20.10
C SER A 16 -6.19 50.71 21.34
N LYS A 17 -7.22 51.46 21.78
CA LYS A 17 -8.00 51.16 23.00
C LYS A 17 -9.36 50.49 22.77
N GLN A 18 -9.75 50.23 21.52
CA GLN A 18 -11.07 49.65 21.20
C GLN A 18 -11.08 48.19 20.72
N LEU A 19 -9.93 47.50 20.67
CA LEU A 19 -9.85 46.07 20.33
C LEU A 19 -9.32 45.18 21.47
N LYS A 20 -9.33 45.67 22.71
CA LYS A 20 -8.88 44.91 23.92
C LYS A 20 -10.02 44.36 24.79
N HIS A 21 -11.27 44.43 24.35
CA HIS A 21 -12.42 43.85 25.05
C HIS A 21 -13.20 42.88 24.16
N LYS A 22 -12.68 41.65 24.02
CA LYS A 22 -13.41 40.38 23.83
C LYS A 22 -12.40 39.25 23.54
N ALA A 23 -11.57 38.91 24.53
CA ALA A 23 -10.98 37.59 24.64
C ALA A 23 -11.52 36.99 25.94
N SER A 24 -12.70 36.37 25.84
CA SER A 24 -13.23 35.52 26.90
C SER A 24 -12.19 34.46 27.24
N ALA A 25 -11.72 34.46 28.49
CA ALA A 25 -10.80 33.47 29.02
C ALA A 25 -11.38 32.06 28.79
N LEU A 26 -10.65 31.21 28.08
CA LEU A 26 -10.98 29.79 28.01
C LEU A 26 -11.00 29.20 29.43
N PRO A 27 -11.99 28.35 29.78
CA PRO A 27 -12.05 27.73 31.09
C PRO A 27 -10.78 26.90 31.33
N SER A 28 -10.22 27.09 32.52
CA SER A 28 -8.96 26.48 32.90
C SER A 28 -9.15 24.95 33.02
N LEU A 29 -8.38 24.17 32.24
CA LEU A 29 -8.49 22.69 32.20
C LEU A 29 -8.36 22.06 33.61
N PRO A 30 -9.10 20.99 33.93
CA PRO A 30 -9.03 20.29 35.22
C PRO A 30 -7.59 19.82 35.54
N LYS A 31 -7.18 19.88 36.81
CA LYS A 31 -5.81 19.53 37.24
C LYS A 31 -5.39 18.12 36.81
N GLY A 32 -6.30 17.14 36.86
CA GLY A 32 -6.05 15.76 36.40
C GLY A 32 -5.79 15.67 34.89
N LEU A 33 -6.55 16.42 34.08
CA LEU A 33 -6.36 16.47 32.63
C LEU A 33 -5.03 17.15 32.25
N ARG A 34 -4.60 18.18 32.99
CA ARG A 34 -3.28 18.79 32.79
C ARG A 34 -2.11 17.85 33.13
N ALA A 35 -2.25 17.05 34.18
CA ALA A 35 -1.25 16.07 34.56
C ALA A 35 -1.17 14.93 33.53
N TRP A 36 -2.33 14.47 33.05
CA TRP A 36 -2.44 13.46 32.00
C TRP A 36 -1.87 13.95 30.66
N ILE A 37 -2.19 15.18 30.24
CA ILE A 37 -1.61 15.81 29.04
C ILE A 37 -0.08 15.92 29.18
N ARG A 38 0.43 16.34 30.35
CA ARG A 38 1.89 16.41 30.61
C ARG A 38 2.58 15.05 30.58
N LEU A 39 1.91 14.01 31.09
CA LEU A 39 2.44 12.64 31.06
C LEU A 39 2.49 12.12 29.63
N ILE A 40 1.44 12.38 28.85
CA ILE A 40 1.35 12.00 27.45
C ILE A 40 2.38 12.75 26.61
N THR A 41 2.52 14.07 26.77
CA THR A 41 3.52 14.83 26.02
C THR A 41 4.95 14.42 26.39
N ARG A 42 5.23 14.04 27.64
CA ARG A 42 6.51 13.43 28.01
C ARG A 42 6.73 12.09 27.32
N LYS A 43 5.73 11.19 27.33
CA LYS A 43 5.82 9.91 26.62
C LYS A 43 6.01 10.08 25.12
N PHE A 44 5.32 11.04 24.49
CA PHE A 44 5.51 11.37 23.07
C PHE A 44 6.89 11.97 22.80
N ARG A 45 7.42 12.80 23.70
CA ARG A 45 8.78 13.34 23.59
C ARG A 45 9.82 12.23 23.70
N ASP A 46 9.69 11.34 24.67
CA ASP A 46 10.64 10.24 24.87
C ASP A 46 10.57 9.24 23.70
N LEU A 47 9.36 9.04 23.15
CA LEU A 47 9.13 8.29 21.91
C LEU A 47 9.77 8.97 20.69
N ALA A 48 9.63 10.29 20.54
CA ALA A 48 10.22 11.06 19.46
C ALA A 48 11.76 11.06 19.53
N ILE A 49 12.34 11.12 20.72
CA ILE A 49 13.79 10.96 20.95
C ILE A 49 14.24 9.56 20.55
N GLY A 50 13.48 8.52 20.95
CA GLY A 50 13.75 7.14 20.53
C GLY A 50 13.71 6.97 19.01
N PHE A 51 12.71 7.55 18.34
CA PHE A 51 12.61 7.53 16.87
C PHE A 51 13.71 8.36 16.19
N GLY A 52 14.15 9.46 16.78
CA GLY A 52 15.27 10.25 16.28
C GLY A 52 16.60 9.48 16.33
N LEU A 53 16.87 8.78 17.44
CA LEU A 53 18.06 7.93 17.59
C LEU A 53 18.04 6.73 16.64
N ILE A 54 16.87 6.10 16.46
CA ILE A 54 16.69 5.02 15.47
C ILE A 54 16.86 5.57 14.05
N SER A 55 16.34 6.76 13.75
CA SER A 55 16.53 7.38 12.44
C SER A 55 17.99 7.71 12.16
N ALA A 56 18.77 8.15 13.16
CA ALA A 56 20.20 8.42 13.00
C ALA A 56 21.00 7.17 12.58
N LEU A 57 20.63 5.98 13.07
CA LEU A 57 21.22 4.71 12.65
C LEU A 57 21.00 4.41 11.16
N SER A 58 19.93 4.94 10.54
CA SER A 58 19.66 4.76 9.11
C SER A 58 20.57 5.58 8.19
N PHE A 59 21.37 6.51 8.74
CA PHE A 59 22.30 7.36 7.97
C PHE A 59 23.74 6.87 8.04
N VAL A 60 24.01 5.74 8.71
CA VAL A 60 25.35 5.16 8.76
C VAL A 60 25.70 4.65 7.35
N PRO A 61 26.81 5.09 6.73
CA PRO A 61 27.15 4.70 5.37
C PRO A 61 27.36 3.18 5.22
N PRO A 62 27.01 2.61 4.05
CA PRO A 62 27.22 1.18 3.75
C PRO A 62 28.65 0.71 4.01
N THR A 63 29.65 1.52 3.68
CA THR A 63 31.07 1.24 3.90
C THR A 63 31.43 0.96 5.36
N VAL A 64 30.64 1.47 6.31
CA VAL A 64 30.80 1.24 7.75
C VAL A 64 29.95 0.05 8.21
N THR A 65 28.74 -0.12 7.67
CA THR A 65 27.81 -1.18 8.08
C THR A 65 28.11 -2.54 7.46
N ASP A 66 28.84 -2.58 6.35
CA ASP A 66 29.27 -3.82 5.69
C ASP A 66 30.24 -4.62 6.56
N GLN A 67 30.92 -3.95 7.49
CA GLN A 67 31.80 -4.57 8.48
C GLN A 67 31.02 -5.09 9.71
N TRP A 68 29.72 -4.84 9.81
CA TRP A 68 28.90 -5.29 10.94
C TRP A 68 28.32 -6.69 10.65
N GLY A 69 28.11 -7.48 11.70
CA GLY A 69 27.44 -8.78 11.57
C GLY A 69 25.98 -8.65 11.09
N GLU A 70 25.38 -9.77 10.67
CA GLU A 70 24.03 -9.84 10.06
C GLU A 70 22.94 -9.07 10.84
N ASN A 71 22.99 -9.14 12.17
CA ASN A 71 22.03 -8.43 13.03
C ASN A 71 22.22 -6.90 13.02
N GLY A 72 23.44 -6.41 12.82
CA GLY A 72 23.76 -4.98 12.71
C GLY A 72 23.27 -4.41 11.37
N GLN A 73 23.49 -5.13 10.28
CA GLN A 73 22.98 -4.75 8.96
C GLN A 73 21.45 -4.73 8.92
N ARG A 74 20.81 -5.74 9.53
CA ARG A 74 19.34 -5.76 9.70
C ARG A 74 18.82 -4.60 10.55
N ALA A 75 19.52 -4.22 11.62
CA ALA A 75 19.11 -3.09 12.46
C ALA A 75 19.13 -1.76 11.68
N VAL A 76 20.11 -1.56 10.81
CA VAL A 76 20.20 -0.36 9.95
C VAL A 76 19.12 -0.35 8.86
N ALA A 77 18.82 -1.50 8.25
CA ALA A 77 17.73 -1.64 7.29
C ALA A 77 16.37 -1.30 7.94
N VAL A 78 16.08 -1.88 9.12
CA VAL A 78 14.85 -1.58 9.88
C VAL A 78 14.77 -0.11 10.29
N ALA A 79 15.89 0.50 10.67
CA ALA A 79 15.96 1.93 10.95
C ALA A 79 15.63 2.79 9.70
N GLY A 80 16.09 2.37 8.52
CA GLY A 80 15.76 3.00 7.23
C GLY A 80 14.27 2.91 6.90
N ASP A 81 13.67 1.74 7.11
CA ASP A 81 12.24 1.53 6.92
C ASP A 81 11.40 2.41 7.86
N ILE A 82 11.77 2.48 9.14
CA ILE A 82 11.11 3.35 10.13
C ILE A 82 11.22 4.83 9.72
N ARG A 83 12.38 5.28 9.25
CA ARG A 83 12.57 6.66 8.77
C ARG A 83 11.66 6.96 7.58
N SER A 84 11.59 6.07 6.59
CA SER A 84 10.74 6.26 5.42
C SER A 84 9.26 6.38 5.81
N LEU A 85 8.80 5.55 6.75
CA LEU A 85 7.45 5.56 7.26
C LEU A 85 7.12 6.86 8.02
N VAL A 86 8.06 7.39 8.81
CA VAL A 86 7.86 8.67 9.52
C VAL A 86 7.73 9.84 8.54
N VAL A 87 8.49 9.83 7.44
CA VAL A 87 8.38 10.85 6.37
C VAL A 87 7.04 10.72 5.65
N ASP A 88 6.63 9.51 5.27
CA ASP A 88 5.35 9.27 4.60
C ASP A 88 4.15 9.70 5.46
N VAL A 89 4.16 9.40 6.77
CA VAL A 89 3.13 9.85 7.72
C VAL A 89 3.10 11.37 7.87
N ALA A 90 4.26 12.03 7.83
CA ALA A 90 4.35 13.49 7.88
C ALA A 90 3.78 14.16 6.62
N LEU A 91 3.98 13.54 5.45
CA LEU A 91 3.42 14.00 4.18
C LEU A 91 1.91 13.77 4.09
N ASP A 92 1.42 12.60 4.54
CA ASP A 92 0.01 12.21 4.45
C ASP A 92 -0.90 12.95 5.43
N THR A 93 -0.41 13.29 6.62
CA THR A 93 -1.23 13.95 7.65
C THR A 93 -1.31 15.47 7.50
N GLY A 94 -0.53 16.07 6.59
CA GLY A 94 -0.46 17.52 6.39
C GLY A 94 -0.13 18.31 7.67
N THR A 95 0.36 17.63 8.71
CA THR A 95 0.67 18.25 9.99
C THR A 95 2.06 18.84 9.94
N VAL A 96 2.20 20.00 10.58
CA VAL A 96 3.43 20.77 10.80
C VAL A 96 4.40 19.98 11.68
N VAL A 97 4.90 18.85 11.18
CA VAL A 97 5.92 18.02 11.81
C VAL A 97 7.32 18.43 11.34
N LEU A 98 7.44 19.12 10.21
CA LEU A 98 8.74 19.64 9.76
C LEU A 98 9.21 20.86 10.55
N ASP A 99 8.33 21.84 10.87
CA ASP A 99 8.75 22.99 11.70
C ASP A 99 8.91 22.61 13.18
N THR A 100 8.06 21.69 13.70
CA THR A 100 8.17 21.23 15.09
C THR A 100 9.28 20.21 15.26
N GLY A 101 9.52 19.34 14.28
CA GLY A 101 10.57 18.32 14.26
C GLY A 101 11.96 18.92 14.07
N ALA A 102 12.13 19.90 13.18
CA ALA A 102 13.38 20.64 13.04
C ALA A 102 13.71 21.48 14.30
N LYS A 103 12.70 22.09 14.93
CA LYS A 103 12.87 22.79 16.23
C LYS A 103 13.13 21.84 17.39
N LEU A 104 12.55 20.64 17.39
CA LEU A 104 12.85 19.58 18.37
C LEU A 104 14.28 19.08 18.20
N PHE A 105 14.75 18.88 16.97
CA PHE A 105 16.13 18.49 16.66
C PHE A 105 17.13 19.55 17.14
N ASN A 106 16.86 20.84 16.91
CA ASN A 106 17.69 21.94 17.42
C ASN A 106 17.61 22.12 18.96
N SER A 107 16.57 21.62 19.62
CA SER A 107 16.42 21.70 21.09
C SER A 107 17.03 20.52 21.85
N VAL A 108 17.48 19.49 21.13
CA VAL A 108 18.15 18.29 21.70
C VAL A 108 19.69 18.46 21.69
N ALA A 109 20.20 19.66 21.40
CA ALA A 109 21.57 20.03 21.74
C ALA A 109 21.68 20.21 23.27
N LEU A 110 21.82 19.10 23.99
CA LEU A 110 22.16 19.07 25.42
C LEU A 110 23.62 19.50 25.59
N ASP A 111 23.84 20.33 26.61
CA ASP A 111 25.12 20.79 27.16
C ASP A 111 26.10 19.64 27.45
N GLY A 112 26.81 19.17 26.44
CA GLY A 112 27.92 18.24 26.57
C GLY A 112 28.96 18.58 25.52
N ASP A 113 30.21 18.77 25.97
CA ASP A 113 31.40 18.93 25.14
C ASP A 113 31.41 17.89 24.01
N TRP A 114 31.02 18.32 22.81
CA TRP A 114 31.32 17.64 21.56
C TRP A 114 32.36 18.47 20.81
N PRO A 115 33.33 17.84 20.14
CA PRO A 115 34.33 18.56 19.37
C PRO A 115 33.66 19.42 18.29
N ASP A 116 34.20 20.61 18.10
CA ASP A 116 33.67 21.74 17.35
C ASP A 116 33.27 21.37 15.89
N ILE A 117 32.03 20.91 15.75
CA ILE A 117 31.38 20.61 14.46
C ILE A 117 31.07 21.87 13.64
N ALA A 118 31.38 23.07 14.15
CA ALA A 118 31.34 24.31 13.37
C ALA A 118 32.38 24.35 12.24
N SER A 119 33.37 23.45 12.24
CA SER A 119 34.36 23.32 11.16
C SER A 119 33.90 22.46 9.99
N TRP A 120 32.74 21.80 10.10
CA TRP A 120 32.16 21.01 9.02
C TRP A 120 31.09 21.87 8.37
N SER A 121 31.50 22.72 7.42
CA SER A 121 30.58 23.28 6.43
C SER A 121 30.06 22.12 5.55
N LEU A 122 29.11 21.36 6.09
CA LEU A 122 28.28 20.49 5.27
C LEU A 122 27.39 21.41 4.46
N ASP A 123 27.81 21.70 3.22
CA ASP A 123 26.93 22.26 2.19
C ASP A 123 25.66 21.40 2.16
N ILE A 124 24.55 21.94 2.64
CA ILE A 124 23.25 21.25 2.74
C ILE A 124 22.57 21.21 1.35
N ASP A 125 23.23 21.72 0.32
CA ASP A 125 22.77 21.70 -1.08
C ASP A 125 22.63 20.27 -1.65
N TRP A 126 23.23 19.24 -1.05
CA TRP A 126 23.00 17.84 -1.45
C TRP A 126 21.79 17.18 -0.76
N LEU A 127 21.22 17.82 0.27
CA LEU A 127 20.16 17.29 1.14
C LEU A 127 18.75 17.72 0.71
N LEU A 128 18.64 18.63 -0.25
CA LEU A 128 17.40 19.02 -0.90
C LEU A 128 17.55 18.71 -2.39
N PRO A 129 16.79 17.76 -2.98
CA PRO A 129 16.62 17.82 -4.43
C PRO A 129 16.04 19.21 -4.74
N ASP A 130 16.50 19.83 -5.83
CA ASP A 130 16.09 21.17 -6.24
C ASP A 130 14.57 21.28 -6.07
N LEU A 131 14.08 22.30 -5.36
CA LEU A 131 12.64 22.44 -5.12
C LEU A 131 11.84 22.59 -6.43
N ASP A 132 12.53 22.81 -7.55
CA ASP A 132 11.97 22.74 -8.90
C ASP A 132 11.82 21.30 -9.46
N GLU A 133 12.55 20.28 -8.98
CA GLU A 133 12.29 18.85 -9.27
C GLU A 133 11.06 18.30 -8.52
N LEU A 134 10.72 18.90 -7.37
CA LEU A 134 9.52 18.57 -6.59
C LEU A 134 8.29 19.37 -7.00
N ARG A 135 8.46 20.39 -7.85
CA ARG A 135 7.34 21.03 -8.52
C ARG A 135 6.81 20.09 -9.59
N PRO A 136 5.49 19.88 -9.67
CA PRO A 136 4.92 19.19 -10.83
C PRO A 136 5.33 19.97 -12.08
N ASP A 137 6.11 19.35 -12.97
CA ASP A 137 6.56 19.97 -14.20
C ASP A 137 5.32 20.44 -14.99
N PRO A 138 5.17 21.75 -15.27
CA PRO A 138 4.01 22.28 -15.98
C PRO A 138 3.94 21.80 -17.44
N ASN A 139 5.04 21.22 -17.95
CA ASN A 139 5.15 20.54 -19.24
C ASN A 139 5.38 19.02 -19.08
N ALA A 140 5.23 18.45 -17.88
CA ALA A 140 5.22 17.01 -17.70
C ALA A 140 4.17 16.48 -18.66
N LEU A 141 4.63 15.62 -19.57
CA LEU A 141 3.70 14.84 -20.39
C LEU A 141 2.65 14.30 -19.43
N PRO A 142 1.34 14.42 -19.75
CA PRO A 142 0.30 13.82 -18.93
C PRO A 142 0.78 12.44 -18.54
N HIS A 143 0.62 12.05 -17.27
CA HIS A 143 0.61 10.63 -16.95
C HIS A 143 -0.17 9.96 -18.08
N PRO A 144 0.39 8.97 -18.79
CA PRO A 144 -0.33 8.36 -19.88
C PRO A 144 -1.72 8.08 -19.33
N ASP A 145 -2.72 8.62 -20.02
CA ASP A 145 -4.13 8.39 -19.66
C ASP A 145 -4.24 6.91 -19.26
N PRO A 146 -5.01 6.58 -18.21
CA PRO A 146 -5.16 5.19 -17.78
C PRO A 146 -5.34 4.35 -19.05
N PRO A 147 -4.39 3.43 -19.36
CA PRO A 147 -4.45 2.76 -20.63
C PRO A 147 -5.79 2.05 -20.68
N ASN A 148 -6.40 2.18 -21.85
CA ASN A 148 -7.68 1.64 -22.25
C ASN A 148 -8.83 2.64 -22.03
N ALA A 149 -9.02 3.48 -23.06
CA ALA A 149 -10.37 3.69 -23.57
C ALA A 149 -11.10 2.33 -23.59
N ALA A 150 -12.40 2.30 -23.33
CA ALA A 150 -13.19 1.07 -23.19
C ALA A 150 -13.05 0.04 -24.34
N GLY A 151 -12.43 0.42 -25.48
CA GLY A 151 -12.11 -0.45 -26.60
C GLY A 151 -10.94 -1.43 -26.42
N ASP A 152 -10.04 -1.24 -25.44
CA ASP A 152 -8.82 -2.06 -25.29
C ASP A 152 -8.85 -3.02 -24.08
N LEU A 153 -10.02 -3.20 -23.44
CA LEU A 153 -10.16 -4.09 -22.29
C LEU A 153 -10.10 -5.57 -22.69
N PRO A 154 -9.56 -6.45 -21.82
CA PRO A 154 -9.60 -7.90 -22.02
C PRO A 154 -11.01 -8.44 -22.30
N GLN A 155 -11.11 -9.47 -23.15
CA GLN A 155 -12.38 -10.16 -23.41
C GLN A 155 -12.76 -11.07 -22.24
N VAL A 156 -13.40 -10.52 -21.22
CA VAL A 156 -13.79 -11.28 -20.02
C VAL A 156 -15.21 -11.84 -20.10
N ALA A 157 -15.56 -12.70 -19.13
CA ALA A 157 -16.94 -13.13 -18.98
C ALA A 157 -17.87 -11.96 -18.63
N GLY A 158 -19.05 -11.90 -19.26
CA GLY A 158 -20.04 -10.86 -19.03
C GLY A 158 -20.70 -10.87 -17.63
N SER A 159 -20.41 -11.88 -16.80
CA SER A 159 -20.84 -11.91 -15.40
C SER A 159 -19.84 -12.67 -14.52
N PHE A 160 -19.80 -12.33 -13.23
CA PHE A 160 -18.94 -13.03 -12.28
C PHE A 160 -19.33 -14.50 -12.10
N SER A 161 -20.62 -14.84 -12.21
CA SER A 161 -21.04 -16.25 -12.18
C SER A 161 -20.41 -17.02 -13.34
N ARG A 162 -20.45 -16.45 -14.54
CA ARG A 162 -19.85 -17.07 -15.72
C ARG A 162 -18.33 -17.16 -15.60
N ALA A 163 -17.67 -16.14 -15.04
CA ALA A 163 -16.23 -16.17 -14.76
C ALA A 163 -15.88 -17.33 -13.80
N LYS A 164 -16.64 -17.52 -12.73
CA LYS A 164 -16.46 -18.66 -11.80
C LYS A 164 -16.65 -20.00 -12.51
N ASP A 165 -17.66 -20.14 -13.36
CA ASP A 165 -17.87 -21.40 -14.08
C ASP A 165 -16.68 -21.69 -15.03
N LEU A 166 -16.16 -20.67 -15.73
CA LEU A 166 -14.94 -20.81 -16.53
C LEU A 166 -13.72 -21.19 -15.68
N LEU A 167 -13.55 -20.54 -14.53
CA LEU A 167 -12.46 -20.82 -13.59
C LEU A 167 -12.45 -22.30 -13.20
N TYR A 168 -13.56 -22.84 -12.69
CA TYR A 168 -13.60 -24.21 -12.16
C TYR A 168 -13.66 -25.28 -13.25
N ASP A 169 -14.39 -25.04 -14.35
CA ASP A 169 -14.70 -26.09 -15.33
C ASP A 169 -13.76 -26.08 -16.54
N LYS A 170 -13.10 -24.96 -16.82
CA LYS A 170 -12.18 -24.81 -17.96
C LYS A 170 -10.74 -24.60 -17.51
N ILE A 171 -10.50 -23.63 -16.62
CA ILE A 171 -9.14 -23.29 -16.19
C ILE A 171 -8.58 -24.37 -15.26
N TYR A 172 -9.25 -24.68 -14.15
CA TYR A 172 -8.80 -25.67 -13.15
C TYR A 172 -9.27 -27.10 -13.43
N ARG A 173 -9.69 -27.40 -14.66
CA ARG A 173 -10.03 -28.77 -15.05
C ARG A 173 -8.79 -29.65 -14.96
N GLY A 174 -8.86 -30.72 -14.17
CA GLY A 174 -7.74 -31.63 -13.94
C GLY A 174 -6.81 -31.18 -12.81
N GLN A 175 -6.91 -29.91 -12.38
CA GLN A 175 -6.11 -29.32 -11.29
C GLN A 175 -7.04 -28.81 -10.18
N ARG A 176 -7.93 -29.66 -9.65
CA ARG A 176 -8.89 -29.23 -8.61
C ARG A 176 -8.27 -29.20 -7.22
N VAL A 177 -7.39 -28.24 -7.03
CA VAL A 177 -6.67 -27.96 -5.79
C VAL A 177 -6.79 -26.47 -5.47
N THR A 178 -7.05 -26.11 -4.20
CA THR A 178 -7.09 -24.70 -3.77
C THR A 178 -5.69 -24.12 -3.76
N ALA A 179 -5.56 -22.85 -4.17
CA ALA A 179 -4.27 -22.20 -4.32
C ALA A 179 -3.53 -22.15 -2.97
N TYR A 180 -4.09 -21.45 -1.98
CA TYR A 180 -3.34 -21.18 -0.74
C TYR A 180 -3.02 -22.41 0.10
N CYS A 181 -3.90 -23.40 0.14
CA CYS A 181 -3.81 -24.49 1.12
C CYS A 181 -3.66 -25.87 0.50
N GLY A 182 -3.66 -26.00 -0.83
CA GLY A 182 -3.49 -27.30 -1.46
C GLY A 182 -4.65 -28.28 -1.24
N CYS A 183 -5.82 -27.82 -0.79
CA CYS A 183 -6.97 -28.70 -0.55
C CYS A 183 -7.60 -29.13 -1.87
N ARG A 184 -7.79 -30.43 -2.06
CA ARG A 184 -8.56 -30.96 -3.20
C ARG A 184 -10.02 -30.52 -3.09
N TYR A 185 -10.70 -30.42 -4.23
CA TYR A 185 -12.14 -30.17 -4.26
C TYR A 185 -12.85 -30.89 -5.40
N ASP A 186 -14.14 -31.15 -5.22
CA ASP A 186 -14.95 -31.87 -6.20
C ASP A 186 -15.60 -30.94 -7.26
N ARG A 187 -16.28 -31.53 -8.26
CA ARG A 187 -17.00 -30.77 -9.30
C ARG A 187 -18.15 -29.92 -8.75
N ARG A 188 -18.63 -30.21 -7.53
CA ARG A 188 -19.65 -29.42 -6.83
C ARG A 188 -19.02 -28.32 -5.99
N ARG A 189 -17.69 -28.14 -6.06
CA ARG A 189 -16.89 -27.15 -5.31
C ARG A 189 -16.89 -27.42 -3.81
N ARG A 190 -17.08 -28.67 -3.39
CA ARG A 190 -16.91 -29.07 -1.99
C ARG A 190 -15.45 -29.35 -1.71
N THR A 191 -14.94 -28.79 -0.63
CA THR A 191 -13.53 -28.93 -0.22
C THR A 191 -13.33 -30.28 0.48
N ASP A 192 -12.25 -30.98 0.13
CA ASP A 192 -11.73 -32.12 0.89
C ASP A 192 -10.69 -31.60 1.89
N LEU A 193 -11.15 -31.15 3.05
CA LEU A 193 -10.29 -30.53 4.08
C LEU A 193 -9.22 -31.48 4.63
N GLY A 194 -9.46 -32.80 4.58
CA GLY A 194 -8.47 -33.78 5.01
C GLY A 194 -7.32 -33.99 4.04
N SER A 195 -7.45 -33.54 2.79
CA SER A 195 -6.35 -33.60 1.83
C SER A 195 -5.24 -32.57 2.08
N CYS A 196 -5.45 -31.63 3.01
CA CYS A 196 -4.58 -30.49 3.28
C CYS A 196 -4.41 -30.17 4.77
N GLY A 197 -4.76 -31.10 5.67
CA GLY A 197 -4.59 -30.91 7.12
C GLY A 197 -5.47 -29.80 7.72
N MET A 198 -6.67 -29.60 7.15
CA MET A 198 -7.65 -28.61 7.62
C MET A 198 -8.90 -29.26 8.24
N GLU A 199 -8.84 -30.53 8.67
CA GLU A 199 -9.99 -31.31 9.15
C GLU A 199 -10.69 -30.69 10.36
N GLN A 200 -9.96 -29.92 11.18
CA GLN A 200 -10.51 -29.24 12.36
C GLN A 200 -11.57 -28.19 12.00
N TYR A 201 -11.65 -27.78 10.73
CA TYR A 201 -12.68 -26.86 10.23
C TYR A 201 -13.86 -27.57 9.56
N ALA A 202 -13.91 -28.91 9.60
CA ALA A 202 -15.02 -29.66 9.01
C ALA A 202 -16.36 -29.26 9.64
N GLY A 203 -17.36 -29.00 8.80
CA GLY A 203 -18.68 -28.50 9.21
C GLY A 203 -18.78 -26.98 9.27
N ASP A 204 -17.68 -26.24 9.09
CA ASP A 204 -17.76 -24.80 8.82
C ASP A 204 -18.27 -24.58 7.38
N THR A 205 -19.41 -23.88 7.27
CA THR A 205 -20.10 -23.67 6.01
C THR A 205 -19.27 -23.02 4.89
N ARG A 206 -18.19 -22.30 5.24
CA ARG A 206 -17.26 -21.69 4.29
C ARG A 206 -16.02 -22.56 4.09
N ALA A 207 -15.53 -23.28 5.08
CA ALA A 207 -14.41 -24.21 4.89
C ALA A 207 -14.80 -25.37 3.95
N ASP A 208 -16.03 -25.86 4.06
CA ASP A 208 -16.55 -27.00 3.28
C ASP A 208 -16.74 -26.71 1.78
N ARG A 209 -16.50 -25.47 1.33
CA ARG A 209 -16.62 -25.08 -0.08
C ARG A 209 -15.44 -24.24 -0.57
N VAL A 210 -15.21 -24.32 -1.87
CA VAL A 210 -14.27 -23.46 -2.58
C VAL A 210 -14.96 -22.18 -3.04
N GLU A 211 -14.27 -21.06 -2.87
CA GLU A 211 -14.69 -19.75 -3.33
C GLU A 211 -13.64 -19.19 -4.31
N ALA A 212 -14.11 -18.35 -5.25
CA ALA A 212 -13.22 -17.70 -6.21
C ALA A 212 -12.66 -16.46 -5.54
N GLU A 213 -11.37 -16.49 -5.31
CA GLU A 213 -10.60 -15.42 -4.67
C GLU A 213 -10.11 -14.43 -5.73
N HIS A 214 -10.20 -13.15 -5.39
CA HIS A 214 -9.66 -12.04 -6.18
C HIS A 214 -8.26 -11.71 -5.64
N VAL A 215 -7.20 -12.18 -6.30
CA VAL A 215 -5.81 -11.98 -5.85
C VAL A 215 -5.50 -10.50 -5.63
N PHE A 216 -5.89 -9.66 -6.60
CA PHE A 216 -6.04 -8.22 -6.45
C PHE A 216 -7.49 -7.95 -5.99
N PRO A 217 -7.72 -7.57 -4.71
CA PRO A 217 -9.06 -7.41 -4.16
C PRO A 217 -9.94 -6.44 -4.94
N ALA A 218 -11.23 -6.76 -5.07
CA ALA A 218 -12.20 -5.89 -5.71
C ALA A 218 -12.31 -4.50 -5.05
N SER A 219 -12.08 -4.41 -3.73
CA SER A 219 -12.05 -3.13 -3.02
C SER A 219 -10.84 -2.28 -3.42
N GLN A 220 -9.68 -2.87 -3.72
CA GLN A 220 -8.47 -2.13 -4.04
C GLN A 220 -8.57 -1.41 -5.39
N PHE A 221 -9.27 -1.99 -6.38
CA PHE A 221 -9.55 -1.32 -7.66
C PHE A 221 -10.95 -0.66 -7.73
N GLY A 222 -11.75 -0.79 -6.67
CA GLY A 222 -13.12 -0.28 -6.60
C GLY A 222 -13.27 0.96 -5.73
N ASN A 223 -12.59 1.03 -4.59
CA ASN A 223 -12.88 1.98 -3.50
C ASN A 223 -12.78 3.47 -3.89
N PHE A 224 -12.01 3.82 -4.93
CA PHE A 224 -11.85 5.18 -5.42
C PHE A 224 -12.88 5.56 -6.49
N ARG A 225 -13.59 4.57 -7.05
CA ARG A 225 -14.58 4.79 -8.12
C ARG A 225 -15.84 5.40 -7.55
N LYS A 226 -16.47 6.30 -8.33
CA LYS A 226 -17.73 6.93 -7.91
C LYS A 226 -18.85 5.92 -7.67
N CYS A 227 -18.96 4.88 -8.51
CA CYS A 227 -19.92 3.78 -8.32
C CYS A 227 -19.77 3.05 -6.98
N TRP A 228 -18.56 3.07 -6.40
CA TRP A 228 -18.30 2.41 -5.13
C TRP A 228 -18.63 3.32 -3.94
N ARG A 229 -18.25 4.60 -4.04
CA ARG A 229 -18.36 5.58 -2.96
C ARG A 229 -19.75 6.21 -2.84
N GLU A 230 -20.41 6.39 -3.97
CA GLU A 230 -21.67 7.12 -4.13
C GLU A 230 -22.64 6.33 -5.05
N PRO A 231 -22.94 5.05 -4.76
CA PRO A 231 -23.79 4.21 -5.62
C PRO A 231 -25.18 4.81 -5.89
N GLU A 232 -25.73 5.58 -4.95
CA GLU A 232 -26.99 6.30 -5.06
C GLU A 232 -27.00 7.40 -6.15
N THR A 233 -25.85 7.80 -6.65
CA THR A 233 -25.76 8.78 -7.76
C THR A 233 -25.99 8.16 -9.14
N PHE A 234 -26.16 6.83 -9.22
CA PHE A 234 -26.38 6.10 -10.45
C PHE A 234 -27.80 5.49 -10.47
N ASP A 235 -28.63 5.91 -11.44
CA ASP A 235 -30.02 5.44 -11.58
C ASP A 235 -30.12 3.90 -11.72
N ALA A 236 -29.10 3.27 -12.31
CA ALA A 236 -29.04 1.81 -12.46
C ALA A 236 -28.75 1.07 -11.14
N CYS A 237 -28.33 1.77 -10.09
CA CYS A 237 -27.81 1.17 -8.85
C CYS A 237 -28.85 1.04 -7.74
N TYR A 238 -30.06 0.60 -8.09
CA TYR A 238 -31.13 0.28 -7.15
C TYR A 238 -31.66 -1.15 -7.35
N THR A 239 -32.08 -1.78 -6.26
CA THR A 239 -32.85 -3.03 -6.28
C THR A 239 -34.27 -2.75 -6.79
N SER A 240 -35.02 -3.80 -7.11
CA SER A 240 -36.45 -3.70 -7.44
C SER A 240 -37.29 -3.10 -6.30
N SER A 241 -36.82 -3.18 -5.06
CA SER A 241 -37.46 -2.57 -3.88
C SER A 241 -37.06 -1.11 -3.64
N GLY A 242 -36.24 -0.51 -4.51
CA GLY A 242 -35.77 0.88 -4.39
C GLY A 242 -34.63 1.08 -3.38
N LYS A 243 -33.99 0.01 -2.90
CA LYS A 243 -32.80 0.10 -2.04
C LYS A 243 -31.56 0.29 -2.90
N ALA A 244 -30.68 1.23 -2.55
CA ALA A 244 -29.39 1.39 -3.23
C ALA A 244 -28.54 0.10 -3.14
N LEU A 245 -27.85 -0.23 -4.24
CA LEU A 245 -26.91 -1.34 -4.31
C LEU A 245 -25.65 -1.07 -3.48
N SER A 246 -24.92 -2.14 -3.13
CA SER A 246 -23.58 -1.96 -2.56
C SER A 246 -22.63 -1.32 -3.57
N GLY A 247 -21.54 -0.71 -3.11
CA GLY A 247 -20.56 -0.10 -4.00
C GLY A 247 -19.99 -1.09 -5.03
N ARG A 248 -19.70 -2.33 -4.61
CA ARG A 248 -19.26 -3.40 -5.51
C ARG A 248 -20.32 -3.72 -6.55
N ASP A 249 -21.56 -3.98 -6.12
CA ASP A 249 -22.64 -4.39 -7.03
C ASP A 249 -22.98 -3.27 -8.03
N CYS A 250 -22.92 -2.01 -7.58
CA CYS A 250 -23.10 -0.86 -8.45
C CYS A 250 -21.99 -0.79 -9.50
N CYS A 251 -20.72 -0.90 -9.10
CA CYS A 251 -19.60 -0.89 -10.05
C CYS A 251 -19.65 -2.04 -11.07
N GLN A 252 -20.10 -3.24 -10.68
CA GLN A 252 -20.32 -4.34 -11.62
C GLN A 252 -21.41 -4.05 -12.67
N ARG A 253 -22.26 -3.05 -12.43
CA ARG A 253 -23.37 -2.70 -13.31
C ARG A 253 -23.08 -1.52 -14.23
N VAL A 254 -22.32 -0.54 -13.75
CA VAL A 254 -22.16 0.75 -14.43
C VAL A 254 -20.73 1.04 -14.89
N ASP A 255 -19.75 0.29 -14.41
CA ASP A 255 -18.33 0.52 -14.70
C ASP A 255 -17.74 -0.66 -15.45
N VAL A 256 -17.47 -0.45 -16.74
CA VAL A 256 -16.95 -1.49 -17.65
C VAL A 256 -15.53 -1.91 -17.31
N VAL A 257 -14.68 -0.98 -16.83
CA VAL A 257 -13.30 -1.29 -16.42
C VAL A 257 -13.31 -2.10 -15.13
N PHE A 258 -14.15 -1.72 -14.16
CA PHE A 258 -14.35 -2.51 -12.94
C PHE A 258 -14.85 -3.91 -13.27
N THR A 259 -15.87 -4.02 -14.13
CA THR A 259 -16.45 -5.31 -14.54
C THR A 259 -15.41 -6.19 -15.23
N ALA A 260 -14.58 -5.60 -16.11
CA ALA A 260 -13.49 -6.30 -16.77
C ALA A 260 -12.48 -6.86 -15.76
N ALA A 261 -11.90 -6.00 -14.92
CA ALA A 261 -10.94 -6.40 -13.89
C ALA A 261 -11.51 -7.42 -12.87
N HIS A 262 -12.79 -7.27 -12.54
CA HIS A 262 -13.48 -8.15 -11.61
C HIS A 262 -13.71 -9.57 -12.17
N ASN A 263 -13.95 -9.68 -13.47
CA ASN A 263 -14.25 -10.96 -14.11
C ASN A 263 -13.04 -11.57 -14.83
N ASP A 264 -11.88 -10.92 -14.76
CA ASP A 264 -10.63 -11.38 -15.34
C ASP A 264 -10.15 -12.66 -14.64
N LEU A 265 -10.07 -13.76 -15.38
CA LEU A 265 -9.61 -15.05 -14.90
C LEU A 265 -8.16 -15.04 -14.45
N HIS A 266 -7.31 -14.12 -14.93
CA HIS A 266 -5.95 -13.98 -14.42
C HIS A 266 -5.95 -13.58 -12.94
N ASN A 267 -6.94 -12.80 -12.52
CA ASN A 267 -7.12 -12.35 -11.13
C ASN A 267 -7.85 -13.37 -10.23
N LEU A 268 -8.32 -14.49 -10.77
CA LEU A 268 -9.16 -15.44 -10.06
C LEU A 268 -8.46 -16.76 -9.77
N ILE A 269 -8.48 -17.18 -8.51
CA ILE A 269 -7.95 -18.48 -8.05
C ILE A 269 -8.95 -19.19 -7.13
N PRO A 270 -8.97 -20.53 -7.08
CA PRO A 270 -9.78 -21.28 -6.13
C PRO A 270 -9.15 -21.20 -4.74
N ALA A 271 -9.91 -20.79 -3.73
CA ALA A 271 -9.48 -20.78 -2.34
C ALA A 271 -10.50 -21.47 -1.43
N VAL A 272 -10.05 -22.02 -0.29
CA VAL A 272 -10.97 -22.48 0.76
C VAL A 272 -11.77 -21.28 1.23
N GLY A 273 -13.10 -21.38 1.27
CA GLY A 273 -13.97 -20.23 1.54
C GLY A 273 -13.70 -19.57 2.89
N LEU A 274 -13.33 -20.35 3.91
CA LEU A 274 -12.91 -19.82 5.21
C LEU A 274 -11.68 -18.91 5.08
N VAL A 275 -10.62 -19.39 4.41
CA VAL A 275 -9.36 -18.65 4.20
C VAL A 275 -9.59 -17.42 3.35
N ASN A 276 -10.36 -17.55 2.26
CA ASN A 276 -10.80 -16.42 1.44
C ASN A 276 -11.49 -15.33 2.28
N GLY A 277 -12.38 -15.74 3.19
CA GLY A 277 -13.04 -14.85 4.13
C GLY A 277 -12.11 -14.13 5.10
N ARG A 278 -11.12 -14.85 5.62
CA ARG A 278 -10.15 -14.31 6.59
C ARG A 278 -9.13 -13.39 5.93
N ARG A 279 -8.77 -13.67 4.67
CA ARG A 279 -7.90 -12.83 3.85
C ARG A 279 -8.52 -11.45 3.64
N SER A 280 -9.85 -11.38 3.48
CA SER A 280 -10.58 -10.12 3.28
C SER A 280 -9.99 -9.34 2.09
N ASP A 281 -9.65 -8.09 2.30
CA ASP A 281 -8.98 -7.17 1.39
C ASP A 281 -7.63 -6.73 1.96
N TYR A 282 -6.99 -7.61 2.72
CA TYR A 282 -5.69 -7.35 3.32
C TYR A 282 -4.60 -7.40 2.25
N ASN A 283 -3.64 -6.48 2.38
CA ASN A 283 -2.52 -6.40 1.46
C ASN A 283 -1.58 -7.59 1.65
N TRP A 284 -0.91 -7.97 0.56
CA TRP A 284 0.11 -8.99 0.60
C TRP A 284 1.37 -8.49 1.30
N GLY A 285 2.05 -9.37 2.03
CA GLY A 285 3.38 -9.11 2.54
C GLY A 285 3.74 -10.02 3.71
N MET A 286 4.99 -9.94 4.15
CA MET A 286 5.47 -10.74 5.26
C MET A 286 4.81 -10.31 6.58
N VAL A 287 4.50 -11.30 7.43
CA VAL A 287 3.90 -11.06 8.74
C VAL A 287 4.79 -11.63 9.85
N PRO A 288 4.99 -10.91 10.97
CA PRO A 288 5.76 -11.42 12.09
C PRO A 288 4.99 -12.54 12.81
N GLY A 289 3.68 -12.34 12.98
CA GLY A 289 2.70 -13.22 13.61
C GLY A 289 1.58 -13.58 12.64
N GLY A 290 0.45 -14.08 13.14
CA GLY A 290 -0.75 -14.27 12.34
C GLY A 290 -1.40 -15.63 12.53
N ASP A 291 -2.70 -15.65 12.28
CA ASP A 291 -3.53 -16.85 12.33
C ASP A 291 -3.05 -17.86 11.29
N ARG A 292 -3.03 -19.13 11.70
CA ARG A 292 -2.71 -20.29 10.87
C ARG A 292 -3.97 -21.13 10.67
N TYR A 293 -4.00 -21.90 9.59
CA TYR A 293 -5.18 -22.65 9.18
C TYR A 293 -4.83 -24.11 8.90
N GLY A 294 -4.58 -24.86 9.97
CA GLY A 294 -4.08 -26.23 9.87
C GLY A 294 -2.67 -26.27 9.29
N ASP A 295 -2.44 -27.19 8.36
CA ASP A 295 -1.16 -27.33 7.65
C ASP A 295 -1.01 -26.32 6.49
N CYS A 296 -1.98 -25.41 6.31
CA CYS A 296 -1.87 -24.35 5.32
C CYS A 296 -0.84 -23.29 5.72
N ASP A 297 0.16 -23.09 4.87
CA ASP A 297 1.28 -22.16 5.11
C ASP A 297 0.89 -20.67 5.07
N ILE A 298 -0.33 -20.35 4.63
CA ILE A 298 -0.82 -18.97 4.66
C ILE A 298 -0.86 -18.45 6.11
N ARG A 299 -0.40 -17.23 6.31
CA ARG A 299 -0.48 -16.53 7.60
C ARG A 299 -1.23 -15.22 7.43
N ILE A 300 -2.25 -15.02 8.28
CA ILE A 300 -3.13 -13.85 8.19
C ILE A 300 -3.02 -13.06 9.48
N ASP A 301 -2.52 -11.84 9.41
CA ASP A 301 -2.45 -10.93 10.56
C ASP A 301 -3.46 -9.78 10.36
N SER A 302 -4.63 -9.95 10.99
CA SER A 302 -5.71 -8.96 10.93
C SER A 302 -5.37 -7.66 11.67
N SER A 303 -4.44 -7.68 12.63
CA SER A 303 -4.05 -6.50 13.40
C SER A 303 -3.31 -5.47 12.56
N ILE A 304 -2.52 -5.94 11.59
CA ILE A 304 -1.81 -5.11 10.59
C ILE A 304 -2.42 -5.22 9.19
N ARG A 305 -3.58 -5.87 9.06
CA ARG A 305 -4.30 -6.10 7.80
C ARG A 305 -3.39 -6.61 6.67
N ARG A 306 -2.60 -7.66 6.97
CA ARG A 306 -1.61 -8.21 6.05
C ARG A 306 -1.71 -9.72 5.96
N VAL A 307 -1.47 -10.26 4.77
CA VAL A 307 -1.43 -11.70 4.50
C VAL A 307 -0.09 -12.08 3.92
N GLN A 308 0.58 -13.05 4.54
CA GLN A 308 1.72 -13.74 3.97
C GLN A 308 1.22 -14.98 3.24
N PRO A 309 1.39 -15.06 1.92
CA PRO A 309 1.04 -16.26 1.18
C PRO A 309 2.08 -17.37 1.41
N PRO A 310 1.73 -18.62 1.08
CA PRO A 310 2.71 -19.71 0.95
C PRO A 310 3.84 -19.32 -0.01
N ASP A 311 5.04 -19.84 0.25
CA ASP A 311 6.25 -19.47 -0.50
C ASP A 311 6.13 -19.73 -1.99
N HIS A 312 5.56 -20.88 -2.37
CA HIS A 312 5.35 -21.33 -3.76
C HIS A 312 4.26 -20.58 -4.53
N LEU A 313 3.61 -19.57 -3.92
CA LEU A 313 2.58 -18.75 -4.56
C LEU A 313 2.96 -17.27 -4.61
N ARG A 314 4.12 -16.89 -4.09
CA ARG A 314 4.54 -15.49 -4.04
C ARG A 314 4.70 -14.94 -5.45
N GLY A 315 5.26 -15.73 -6.35
CA GLY A 315 5.44 -15.42 -7.77
C GLY A 315 4.10 -15.23 -8.47
N ASP A 316 3.19 -16.20 -8.38
CA ASP A 316 1.84 -16.14 -8.97
C ASP A 316 1.08 -14.89 -8.54
N ILE A 317 1.11 -14.60 -7.23
CA ILE A 317 0.47 -13.41 -6.66
C ILE A 317 1.12 -12.16 -7.22
N ALA A 318 2.45 -12.07 -7.19
CA ALA A 318 3.17 -10.92 -7.71
C ALA A 318 2.86 -10.65 -9.19
N ARG A 319 2.93 -11.67 -10.04
CA ARG A 319 2.61 -11.57 -11.47
C ARG A 319 1.16 -11.20 -11.72
N THR A 320 0.24 -11.67 -10.89
CA THR A 320 -1.17 -11.26 -10.95
C THR A 320 -1.34 -9.79 -10.56
N MET A 321 -0.71 -9.34 -9.47
CA MET A 321 -0.78 -7.96 -9.01
C MET A 321 -0.21 -6.98 -10.05
N LEU A 322 0.96 -7.30 -10.61
CA LEU A 322 1.62 -6.51 -11.65
C LEU A 322 0.80 -6.50 -12.96
N TYR A 323 0.27 -7.65 -13.38
CA TYR A 323 -0.63 -7.73 -14.53
C TYR A 323 -1.86 -6.85 -14.38
N MET A 324 -2.53 -6.92 -13.22
CA MET A 324 -3.73 -6.12 -12.97
C MET A 324 -3.44 -4.62 -12.95
N ALA A 325 -2.28 -4.24 -12.38
CA ALA A 325 -1.83 -2.86 -12.38
C ALA A 325 -1.62 -2.32 -13.81
N ASP A 326 -0.88 -3.06 -14.64
CA ASP A 326 -0.57 -2.62 -16.00
C ASP A 326 -1.77 -2.69 -16.96
N THR A 327 -2.55 -3.76 -16.87
CA THR A 327 -3.65 -4.03 -17.80
C THR A 327 -4.81 -3.07 -17.60
N TYR A 328 -5.05 -2.61 -16.38
CA TYR A 328 -6.19 -1.74 -16.05
C TYR A 328 -5.79 -0.35 -15.56
N GLY A 329 -4.49 -0.04 -15.56
CA GLY A 329 -3.95 1.23 -15.07
C GLY A 329 -4.12 1.44 -13.55
N PHE A 330 -4.22 0.36 -12.76
CA PHE A 330 -4.35 0.48 -11.31
C PHE A 330 -2.99 0.83 -10.68
N ARG A 331 -3.00 1.78 -9.74
CA ARG A 331 -1.78 2.23 -9.07
C ARG A 331 -1.45 1.30 -7.90
N LEU A 332 -0.24 0.74 -7.94
CA LEU A 332 0.39 0.09 -6.79
C LEU A 332 1.32 1.08 -6.09
N SER A 333 1.42 0.98 -4.76
CA SER A 333 2.40 1.77 -4.00
C SER A 333 3.83 1.41 -4.43
N ARG A 334 4.81 2.30 -4.17
CA ARG A 334 6.21 1.98 -4.46
C ARG A 334 6.68 0.74 -3.69
N GLN A 335 6.24 0.59 -2.43
CA GLN A 335 6.56 -0.59 -1.62
C GLN A 335 5.97 -1.88 -2.24
N ASP A 336 4.70 -1.86 -2.66
CA ASP A 336 4.06 -3.03 -3.29
C ASP A 336 4.73 -3.39 -4.62
N GLN A 337 5.10 -2.40 -5.43
CA GLN A 337 5.81 -2.64 -6.69
C GLN A 337 7.17 -3.31 -6.44
N GLN A 338 7.94 -2.84 -5.45
CA GLN A 338 9.22 -3.45 -5.09
C GLN A 338 9.03 -4.87 -4.56
N LEU A 339 8.06 -5.08 -3.67
CA LEU A 339 7.72 -6.39 -3.12
C LEU A 339 7.37 -7.39 -4.23
N TYR A 340 6.46 -7.02 -5.13
CA TYR A 340 6.01 -7.93 -6.19
C TYR A 340 7.10 -8.16 -7.24
N ARG A 341 7.96 -7.18 -7.55
CA ARG A 341 9.13 -7.45 -8.40
C ARG A 341 10.08 -8.45 -7.75
N ALA A 342 10.37 -8.30 -6.46
CA ALA A 342 11.20 -9.23 -5.72
C ALA A 342 10.60 -10.64 -5.70
N TRP A 343 9.30 -10.77 -5.40
CA TRP A 343 8.59 -12.05 -5.40
C TRP A 343 8.51 -12.70 -6.77
N ASN A 344 8.24 -11.93 -7.83
CA ASN A 344 8.26 -12.42 -9.20
C ASN A 344 9.63 -13.02 -9.58
N ASN A 345 10.71 -12.39 -9.12
CA ASN A 345 12.07 -12.86 -9.43
C ASN A 345 12.49 -14.04 -8.54
N SER A 346 12.04 -14.10 -7.29
CA SER A 346 12.40 -15.18 -6.37
C SER A 346 11.61 -16.47 -6.58
N ASP A 347 10.44 -16.39 -7.22
CA ASP A 347 9.53 -17.51 -7.46
C ASP A 347 9.09 -17.51 -8.94
N PRO A 348 9.90 -18.09 -9.85
CA PRO A 348 9.63 -18.13 -11.28
C PRO A 348 8.34 -18.89 -11.64
N PRO A 349 7.72 -18.62 -12.80
CA PRO A 349 6.52 -19.35 -13.23
C PRO A 349 6.76 -20.86 -13.33
N ASP A 350 5.91 -21.62 -12.67
CA ASP A 350 5.94 -23.08 -12.76
C ASP A 350 5.13 -23.60 -13.97
N ALA A 351 5.20 -24.91 -14.19
CA ALA A 351 4.50 -25.54 -15.31
C ALA A 351 2.98 -25.34 -15.27
N TRP A 352 2.40 -25.30 -14.06
CA TRP A 352 0.97 -25.13 -13.88
C TRP A 352 0.54 -23.68 -14.16
N GLU A 353 1.29 -22.69 -13.68
CA GLU A 353 1.00 -21.28 -13.93
C GLU A 353 1.10 -20.95 -15.42
N ILE A 354 2.11 -21.48 -16.11
CA ILE A 354 2.25 -21.37 -17.57
C ILE A 354 1.03 -21.97 -18.28
N GLU A 355 0.62 -23.19 -17.89
CA GLU A 355 -0.55 -23.83 -18.48
C GLU A 355 -1.84 -23.04 -18.18
N ARG A 356 -2.02 -22.58 -16.94
CA ARG A 356 -3.14 -21.73 -16.52
C ARG A 356 -3.21 -20.47 -17.38
N ASN A 357 -2.08 -19.78 -17.56
CA ASN A 357 -1.98 -18.58 -18.38
C ASN A 357 -2.44 -18.85 -19.83
N GLN A 358 -1.95 -19.93 -20.45
CA GLN A 358 -2.36 -20.34 -21.81
C GLN A 358 -3.85 -20.70 -21.90
N ARG A 359 -4.40 -21.39 -20.90
CA ARG A 359 -5.83 -21.73 -20.85
C ARG A 359 -6.69 -20.46 -20.76
N ILE A 360 -6.26 -19.48 -19.96
CA ILE A 360 -6.95 -18.19 -19.85
C ILE A 360 -6.86 -17.41 -21.16
N ALA A 361 -5.69 -17.32 -21.78
CA ALA A 361 -5.48 -16.59 -23.03
C ALA A 361 -6.34 -17.13 -24.18
N LYS A 362 -6.55 -18.45 -24.26
CA LYS A 362 -7.47 -19.05 -25.24
C LYS A 362 -8.91 -18.51 -25.09
N LEU A 363 -9.34 -18.21 -23.87
CA LEU A 363 -10.68 -17.70 -23.56
C LEU A 363 -10.75 -16.17 -23.65
N GLN A 364 -9.80 -15.46 -23.05
CA GLN A 364 -9.86 -13.99 -22.90
C GLN A 364 -9.06 -13.21 -23.95
N LYS A 365 -8.33 -13.91 -24.81
CA LYS A 365 -7.48 -13.34 -25.87
C LYS A 365 -6.35 -12.45 -25.37
N ILE A 366 -6.02 -12.56 -24.07
CA ILE A 366 -4.89 -11.88 -23.45
C ILE A 366 -4.13 -12.85 -22.54
N GLU A 367 -2.81 -12.80 -22.62
CA GLU A 367 -1.90 -13.48 -21.71
C GLU A 367 -1.48 -12.53 -20.59
N ASN A 368 -1.20 -13.08 -19.41
CA ASN A 368 -0.40 -12.39 -18.43
C ASN A 368 1.05 -12.36 -18.91
N ARG A 369 1.51 -11.19 -19.38
CA ARG A 369 2.87 -10.98 -19.89
C ARG A 369 3.96 -11.32 -18.87
N TYR A 370 3.66 -11.19 -17.58
CA TYR A 370 4.61 -11.53 -16.52
C TYR A 370 4.84 -13.04 -16.41
N VAL A 371 3.97 -13.86 -17.01
CA VAL A 371 4.16 -15.32 -17.14
C VAL A 371 4.74 -15.64 -18.52
N SER A 372 4.12 -15.14 -19.60
CA SER A 372 4.50 -15.54 -20.96
C SER A 372 5.83 -14.94 -21.46
N GLN A 373 6.21 -13.78 -20.94
CA GLN A 373 7.47 -13.10 -21.25
C GLN A 373 8.39 -13.08 -20.02
N TYR A 374 8.22 -14.07 -19.13
CA TYR A 374 9.07 -14.17 -17.96
C TYR A 374 10.52 -14.27 -18.39
N SER A 375 11.26 -13.24 -18.01
CA SER A 375 12.71 -13.22 -18.00
C SER A 375 13.08 -12.87 -16.57
N GLU A 376 14.06 -13.55 -16.01
CA GLU A 376 14.68 -13.09 -14.78
C GLU A 376 15.14 -11.65 -15.06
N GLN A 377 14.49 -10.66 -14.44
CA GLN A 377 14.99 -9.28 -14.48
C GLN A 377 16.22 -9.23 -13.57
N GLY A 378 17.31 -9.81 -14.06
CA GLY A 378 18.65 -9.65 -13.54
C GLY A 378 19.23 -8.38 -14.14
N ASP A 379 19.33 -7.34 -13.31
CA ASP A 379 20.48 -6.43 -13.29
C ASP A 379 21.13 -6.06 -14.65
N THR A 380 20.37 -5.49 -15.59
CA THR A 380 20.97 -4.88 -16.80
C THR A 380 21.28 -3.39 -16.59
N ARG A 381 21.81 -3.02 -15.43
CA ARG A 381 22.55 -1.77 -15.27
C ARG A 381 23.94 -2.09 -14.73
N THR A 382 24.94 -1.88 -15.59
CA THR A 382 26.40 -1.81 -15.32
C THR A 382 27.23 -3.10 -15.42
N HIS A 383 27.50 -3.51 -16.66
CA HIS A 383 28.89 -3.69 -17.11
C HIS A 383 28.96 -3.58 -18.64
N ARG A 384 29.00 -2.34 -19.14
CA ARG A 384 29.65 -2.06 -20.41
C ARG A 384 31.11 -1.81 -20.04
N GLY A 385 31.96 -2.80 -20.26
CA GLY A 385 33.41 -2.66 -20.09
C GLY A 385 33.95 -1.58 -21.03
N PRO A 386 34.94 -0.79 -20.62
CA PRO A 386 35.62 0.13 -21.51
C PRO A 386 36.75 -0.62 -22.20
N ASP A 387 36.47 -1.26 -23.32
CA ASP A 387 37.49 -1.72 -24.28
C ASP A 387 36.84 -1.74 -25.66
N ASP A 388 36.82 -0.56 -26.29
CA ASP A 388 36.74 -0.35 -27.74
C ASP A 388 37.04 1.15 -27.96
N ASP A 389 38.34 1.49 -27.99
CA ASP A 389 38.98 2.49 -28.89
C ASP A 389 40.50 2.59 -28.61
#